data_AF-A0A0D3HYA3-F1
#
_entry.id   AF-A0A0D3HYA3-F1
#
_cell.length_a   1.000
_cell.length_b   1.000
_cell.length_c   1.000
_cell.angle_alpha   90.00
_cell.angle_beta   90.00
_cell.angle_gamma   90.00
#
_symmetry.space_group_name_H-M   'P 1'
#
loop_
_entity.id
_entity.type
_entity.pdbx_description
1 polymer ?
#
loop_
_entity_poly.entity_id
_entity_poly.type
_entity_poly.pdbx_seq_one_letter_code
_entity_poly.pdbx_strand_id
1 'polypeptide(L)'
;MHSLYSNTAPVLTLALSFTGAVLGWRRGKAVPAARKAKGLPSVDPVRLVRHDVFNLATLPLLMLLNCAVFADATDPYLYTVLFSVYMAADAVYIWCYPAAVPQPSLVLAHHSFVMALLSHPLRIPANAIFTANVTVVEVNTIILVARRHCASWLAGETAGRRALRAFNEAVFWLTYFGIRFGVHPWMVLVALRTVKEPFCERLLIVGLLVGLVIFNTILLVKQIRGAWDPRRRNPPPSPASAKALSD
;
A
#
# COMPACT_ATOMS: atom_id res chain seq x y z
N MET A 1 1.38 -10.28 -36.55
CA MET A 1 0.55 -10.41 -35.33
C MET A 1 0.35 -9.04 -34.64
N HIS A 2 -0.28 -8.07 -35.31
CA HIS A 2 -0.37 -6.67 -34.83
C HIS A 2 -1.80 -6.12 -34.67
N SER A 3 -2.83 -6.97 -34.62
CA SER A 3 -4.24 -6.54 -34.73
C SER A 3 -5.18 -7.00 -33.61
N LEU A 4 -4.66 -7.30 -32.41
CA LEU A 4 -5.51 -7.68 -31.26
C LEU A 4 -5.42 -6.72 -30.06
N TYR A 5 -4.64 -5.64 -30.15
CA TYR A 5 -4.74 -4.52 -29.21
C TYR A 5 -5.92 -3.64 -29.61
N SER A 6 -7.14 -4.12 -29.39
CA SER A 6 -8.32 -3.28 -29.49
C SER A 6 -8.23 -2.16 -28.44
N ASN A 7 -8.59 -0.93 -28.84
CA ASN A 7 -8.66 0.23 -27.96
C ASN A 7 -9.62 0.05 -26.75
N THR A 8 -10.30 -1.10 -26.65
CA THR A 8 -11.25 -1.44 -25.59
C THR A 8 -10.59 -2.03 -24.34
N ALA A 9 -9.43 -2.68 -24.46
CA ALA A 9 -8.76 -3.33 -23.32
C ALA A 9 -8.37 -2.36 -22.16
N PRO A 10 -7.85 -1.15 -22.44
CA PRO A 10 -7.54 -0.19 -21.37
C PRO A 10 -8.80 0.32 -20.66
N VAL A 11 -9.87 0.54 -21.42
CA VAL A 11 -11.16 1.03 -20.91
C VAL A 11 -11.83 -0.01 -20.02
N LEU A 12 -11.86 -1.28 -20.44
CA LEU A 12 -12.41 -2.37 -19.65
C LEU A 12 -11.64 -2.56 -18.34
N THR A 13 -10.31 -2.48 -18.40
CA THR A 13 -9.45 -2.58 -17.21
C THR A 13 -9.77 -1.49 -16.20
N LEU A 14 -9.86 -0.23 -16.64
CA LEU A 14 -10.26 0.88 -15.76
C LEU A 14 -11.64 0.67 -15.16
N ALA A 15 -12.62 0.25 -15.96
CA ALA A 15 -13.99 0.04 -15.49
C ALA A 15 -14.07 -1.06 -14.42
N LEU A 16 -13.35 -2.17 -14.62
CA LEU A 16 -13.29 -3.27 -13.65
C LEU A 16 -12.55 -2.84 -12.38
N SER A 17 -11.41 -2.16 -12.50
CA SER A 17 -10.67 -1.62 -11.35
C SER A 17 -11.52 -0.62 -10.55
N PHE A 18 -12.29 0.24 -11.22
CA PHE A 18 -13.15 1.21 -10.55
C PHE A 18 -14.33 0.53 -9.83
N THR A 19 -14.98 -0.44 -10.48
CA THR A 19 -16.09 -1.19 -9.86
C THR A 19 -15.62 -1.97 -8.64
N GLY A 20 -14.48 -2.66 -8.75
CA GLY A 20 -13.81 -3.31 -7.64
C GLY A 20 -13.49 -2.33 -6.50
N ALA A 21 -12.88 -1.19 -6.83
CA ALA A 21 -12.55 -0.16 -5.83
C ALA A 21 -13.79 0.35 -5.07
N VAL A 22 -14.90 0.64 -5.77
CA VAL A 22 -16.13 1.18 -5.17
C VAL A 22 -16.78 0.16 -4.22
N LEU A 23 -16.93 -1.08 -4.67
CA LEU A 23 -17.52 -2.14 -3.86
C LEU A 23 -16.63 -2.46 -2.64
N GLY A 24 -15.30 -2.45 -2.82
CA GLY A 24 -14.34 -2.70 -1.75
C GLY A 24 -14.29 -1.58 -0.74
N TRP A 25 -14.39 -0.35 -1.21
CA TRP A 25 -14.53 0.82 -0.37
C TRP A 25 -15.78 0.76 0.52
N ARG A 26 -16.94 0.42 -0.06
CA ARG A 26 -18.20 0.28 0.69
C ARG A 26 -18.08 -0.79 1.77
N ARG A 27 -17.61 -1.99 1.41
CA ARG A 27 -17.43 -3.11 2.35
C ARG A 27 -16.38 -2.78 3.43
N GLY A 28 -15.27 -2.16 3.03
CA GLY A 28 -14.20 -1.72 3.93
C GLY A 28 -14.62 -0.64 4.93
N LYS A 29 -15.68 0.13 4.65
CA LYS A 29 -16.28 1.04 5.64
C LYS A 29 -17.32 0.34 6.52
N ALA A 30 -18.15 -0.52 5.93
CA ALA A 30 -19.26 -1.17 6.63
C ALA A 30 -18.77 -2.10 7.75
N VAL A 31 -17.73 -2.91 7.52
CA VAL A 31 -17.27 -3.90 8.50
C VAL A 31 -16.67 -3.26 9.77
N PRO A 32 -15.72 -2.31 9.70
CA PRO A 32 -15.24 -1.62 10.90
C PRO A 32 -16.34 -0.86 11.64
N ALA A 33 -17.29 -0.26 10.93
CA ALA A 33 -18.44 0.42 11.53
C ALA A 33 -19.34 -0.55 12.29
N ALA A 34 -19.67 -1.70 11.69
CA ALA A 34 -20.46 -2.75 12.33
C ALA A 34 -19.77 -3.36 13.55
N ARG A 35 -18.44 -3.53 13.52
CA ARG A 35 -17.66 -3.97 14.69
C ARG A 35 -17.70 -2.94 15.81
N LYS A 36 -17.50 -1.66 15.48
CA LYS A 36 -17.58 -0.56 16.45
C LYS A 36 -18.97 -0.47 17.10
N ALA A 37 -20.04 -0.69 16.33
CA ALA A 37 -21.42 -0.73 16.85
C ALA A 37 -21.63 -1.88 17.85
N LYS A 38 -20.84 -2.95 17.77
CA LYS A 38 -20.83 -4.07 18.72
C LYS A 38 -19.83 -3.90 19.88
N GLY A 39 -19.21 -2.72 20.03
CA GLY A 39 -18.16 -2.49 21.03
C GLY A 39 -16.86 -3.25 20.76
N LEU A 40 -16.69 -3.84 19.57
CA LEU A 40 -15.49 -4.59 19.20
C LEU A 40 -14.42 -3.67 18.60
N PRO A 41 -13.13 -4.02 18.74
CA PRO A 41 -12.05 -3.31 18.04
C PRO A 41 -12.29 -3.30 16.53
N SER A 42 -11.96 -2.18 15.88
CA SER A 42 -12.14 -2.01 14.41
C SER A 42 -11.38 -3.06 13.59
N VAL A 43 -10.28 -3.56 14.13
CA VAL A 43 -9.43 -4.61 13.55
C VAL A 43 -9.60 -5.90 14.36
N ASP A 44 -9.62 -7.03 13.67
CA ASP A 44 -9.59 -8.37 14.28
C ASP A 44 -8.11 -8.78 14.49
N PRO A 45 -7.62 -8.90 15.74
CA PRO A 45 -6.21 -9.17 16.01
C PRO A 45 -5.68 -10.45 15.36
N VAL A 46 -6.47 -11.52 15.32
CA VAL A 46 -6.04 -12.80 14.75
C VAL A 46 -5.85 -12.67 13.24
N ARG A 47 -6.75 -11.95 12.57
CA ARG A 47 -6.68 -11.74 11.13
C ARG A 47 -5.55 -10.79 10.76
N LEU A 48 -5.34 -9.75 11.55
CA LEU A 48 -4.21 -8.84 11.39
C LEU A 48 -2.89 -9.60 11.45
N VAL A 49 -2.68 -10.43 12.47
CA VAL A 49 -1.44 -11.20 12.61
C VAL A 49 -1.23 -12.14 11.43
N ARG A 50 -2.27 -12.85 10.97
CA ARG A 50 -2.18 -13.75 9.82
C ARG A 50 -1.81 -13.02 8.53
N HIS A 51 -2.44 -11.87 8.29
CA HIS A 51 -2.15 -10.99 7.15
C HIS A 51 -0.71 -10.46 7.21
N ASP A 52 -0.31 -9.95 8.37
CA ASP A 52 1.02 -9.38 8.57
C ASP A 52 2.13 -10.44 8.43
N VAL A 53 1.93 -11.67 8.94
CA VAL A 53 2.87 -12.79 8.77
C VAL A 53 3.03 -13.17 7.30
N PHE A 54 1.92 -13.26 6.56
CA PHE A 54 1.98 -13.51 5.11
C PHE A 54 2.79 -12.42 4.40
N ASN A 55 2.52 -11.15 4.71
CA ASN A 55 3.27 -10.04 4.13
C ASN A 55 4.75 -10.04 4.51
N LEU A 56 5.10 -10.37 5.75
CA LEU A 56 6.49 -10.49 6.19
C LEU A 56 7.23 -11.67 5.55
N ALA A 57 6.53 -12.72 5.15
CA ALA A 57 7.13 -13.83 4.42
C ALA A 57 7.30 -13.49 2.92
N THR A 58 6.30 -12.85 2.31
CA THR A 58 6.24 -12.67 0.86
C THR A 58 6.91 -11.39 0.37
N LEU A 59 6.67 -10.24 1.01
CA LEU A 59 7.19 -8.95 0.54
C LEU A 59 8.73 -8.87 0.53
N PRO A 60 9.46 -9.42 1.52
CA PRO A 60 10.93 -9.42 1.44
C PRO A 60 11.45 -10.21 0.23
N LEU A 61 10.83 -11.36 -0.10
CA LEU A 61 11.21 -12.14 -1.29
C LEU A 61 10.93 -11.35 -2.57
N LEU A 62 9.77 -10.70 -2.67
CA LEU A 62 9.45 -9.82 -3.80
C LEU A 62 10.41 -8.61 -3.86
N MET A 63 10.86 -8.08 -2.73
CA MET A 63 11.82 -6.98 -2.71
C MET A 63 13.21 -7.42 -3.16
N LEU A 64 13.65 -8.63 -2.76
CA LEU A 64 14.90 -9.21 -3.28
C LEU A 64 14.82 -9.43 -4.79
N LEU A 65 13.68 -9.90 -5.28
CA LEU A 65 13.44 -10.04 -6.72
C LEU A 65 13.46 -8.67 -7.43
N ASN A 66 12.92 -7.63 -6.80
CA ASN A 66 12.97 -6.26 -7.31
C ASN A 66 14.42 -5.74 -7.39
N CYS A 67 15.23 -6.01 -6.36
CA CYS A 67 16.67 -5.71 -6.40
C CYS A 67 17.38 -6.46 -7.53
N ALA A 68 17.02 -7.73 -7.76
CA ALA A 68 17.57 -8.51 -8.88
C ALA A 68 17.20 -7.92 -10.24
N VAL A 69 15.99 -7.36 -10.38
CA VAL A 69 15.59 -6.59 -11.59
C VAL A 69 16.49 -5.36 -11.79
N PHE A 70 16.76 -4.57 -10.75
CA PHE A 70 17.65 -3.41 -10.86
C PHE A 70 19.12 -3.77 -11.12
N ALA A 71 19.53 -4.96 -10.68
CA ALA A 71 20.87 -5.51 -10.95
C ALA A 71 20.96 -6.19 -12.33
N ASP A 72 19.91 -6.13 -13.15
CA ASP A 72 19.79 -6.82 -14.44
C ASP A 72 19.99 -8.35 -14.34
N ALA A 73 19.74 -8.91 -13.14
CA ALA A 73 19.87 -10.33 -12.83
C ALA A 73 18.56 -11.10 -13.03
N THR A 74 17.46 -10.42 -13.34
CA THR A 74 16.14 -11.04 -13.58
C THR A 74 15.28 -10.18 -14.50
N ASP A 75 14.44 -10.84 -15.30
CA ASP A 75 13.46 -10.19 -16.18
C ASP A 75 12.44 -9.32 -15.40
N PRO A 76 12.35 -8.01 -15.67
CA PRO A 76 11.35 -7.13 -15.07
C PRO A 76 9.90 -7.59 -15.30
N TYR A 77 9.62 -8.29 -16.40
CA TYR A 77 8.28 -8.80 -16.69
C TYR A 77 7.90 -9.95 -15.76
N LEU A 78 8.82 -10.88 -15.45
CA LEU A 78 8.60 -11.91 -14.44
C LEU A 78 8.23 -11.29 -13.08
N TYR A 79 8.97 -10.26 -12.66
CA TYR A 79 8.65 -9.52 -11.44
C TYR A 79 7.26 -8.90 -11.51
N THR A 80 6.89 -8.29 -12.64
CA THR A 80 5.55 -7.71 -12.85
C THR A 80 4.44 -8.73 -12.66
N VAL A 81 4.59 -9.93 -13.23
CA VAL A 81 3.60 -11.00 -13.10
C VAL A 81 3.47 -11.45 -11.65
N LEU A 82 4.58 -11.77 -11.00
CA LEU A 82 4.58 -12.24 -9.61
C LEU A 82 4.02 -11.20 -8.64
N PHE A 83 4.41 -9.93 -8.82
CA PHE A 83 3.90 -8.84 -8.00
C PHE A 83 2.39 -8.61 -8.23
N SER A 84 1.92 -8.72 -9.48
CA SER A 84 0.49 -8.62 -9.80
C SER A 84 -0.33 -9.73 -9.13
N VAL A 85 0.19 -10.96 -9.13
CA VAL A 85 -0.44 -12.11 -8.43
C VAL A 85 -0.53 -11.84 -6.93
N TYR A 86 0.56 -11.38 -6.32
CA TYR A 86 0.58 -11.00 -4.91
C TYR A 86 -0.46 -9.91 -4.60
N MET A 87 -0.48 -8.82 -5.38
CA MET A 87 -1.42 -7.70 -5.17
C MET A 87 -2.88 -8.14 -5.29
N ALA A 88 -3.18 -8.99 -6.28
CA ALA A 88 -4.51 -9.56 -6.45
C ALA A 88 -4.91 -10.45 -5.26
N ALA A 89 -4.01 -11.33 -4.81
CA ALA A 89 -4.25 -12.21 -3.67
C ALA A 89 -4.49 -11.40 -2.39
N ASP A 90 -3.68 -10.37 -2.12
CA ASP A 90 -3.84 -9.54 -0.92
C ASP A 90 -5.12 -8.70 -0.99
N ALA A 91 -5.47 -8.18 -2.17
CA ALA A 91 -6.74 -7.48 -2.37
C ALA A 91 -7.95 -8.39 -2.10
N VAL A 92 -7.93 -9.63 -2.61
CA VAL A 92 -8.99 -10.62 -2.37
C VAL A 92 -9.07 -10.98 -0.88
N TYR A 93 -7.93 -11.16 -0.21
CA TYR A 93 -7.89 -11.45 1.22
C TYR A 93 -8.53 -10.33 2.04
N ILE A 94 -8.12 -9.08 1.82
CA ILE A 94 -8.64 -7.91 2.53
C ILE A 94 -10.12 -7.69 2.19
N TRP A 95 -10.54 -7.97 0.96
CA TRP A 95 -11.94 -7.93 0.58
C TRP A 95 -12.78 -8.90 1.41
N CYS A 96 -12.36 -10.17 1.46
CA CYS A 96 -13.03 -11.21 2.22
C CYS A 96 -13.03 -10.88 3.72
N TYR A 97 -11.93 -10.30 4.22
CA TYR A 97 -11.70 -10.01 5.62
C TYR A 97 -11.28 -8.55 5.87
N PRO A 98 -12.19 -7.57 5.76
CA PRO A 98 -11.82 -6.15 5.88
C PRO A 98 -11.31 -5.77 7.27
N ALA A 99 -11.63 -6.55 8.30
CA ALA A 99 -11.11 -6.37 9.64
C ALA A 99 -9.65 -6.84 9.80
N ALA A 100 -9.00 -7.37 8.76
CA ALA A 100 -7.60 -7.77 8.80
C ALA A 100 -6.63 -6.58 8.76
N VAL A 101 -7.08 -5.39 8.38
CA VAL A 101 -6.24 -4.18 8.31
C VAL A 101 -6.94 -2.96 8.93
N PRO A 102 -6.21 -1.94 9.41
CA PRO A 102 -6.83 -0.76 10.04
C PRO A 102 -7.67 0.11 9.12
N GLN A 103 -7.32 0.17 7.83
CA GLN A 103 -7.97 1.04 6.84
C GLN A 103 -8.25 0.27 5.54
N PRO A 104 -9.15 -0.73 5.56
CA PRO A 104 -9.35 -1.64 4.43
C PRO A 104 -9.85 -0.93 3.17
N SER A 105 -10.72 0.07 3.31
CA SER A 105 -11.22 0.84 2.18
C SER A 105 -10.10 1.59 1.45
N LEU A 106 -9.15 2.16 2.20
CA LEU A 106 -8.00 2.84 1.64
C LEU A 106 -7.03 1.86 0.97
N VAL A 107 -6.76 0.73 1.62
CA VAL A 107 -5.85 -0.30 1.09
C VAL A 107 -6.43 -0.92 -0.20
N LEU A 108 -7.72 -1.26 -0.23
CA LEU A 108 -8.38 -1.78 -1.42
C LEU A 108 -8.42 -0.77 -2.58
N ALA A 109 -8.62 0.52 -2.27
CA ALA A 109 -8.52 1.58 -3.28
C ALA A 109 -7.10 1.67 -3.84
N HIS A 110 -6.08 1.60 -2.97
CA HIS A 110 -4.68 1.56 -3.39
C HIS A 110 -4.38 0.33 -4.27
N HIS A 111 -4.82 -0.86 -3.88
CA HIS A 111 -4.58 -2.09 -4.65
C HIS A 111 -5.23 -2.01 -6.02
N SER A 112 -6.45 -1.49 -6.09
CA SER A 112 -7.17 -1.30 -7.36
C SER A 112 -6.40 -0.35 -8.28
N PHE A 113 -5.82 0.70 -7.70
CA PHE A 113 -5.00 1.67 -8.40
C PHE A 113 -3.68 1.08 -8.91
N VAL A 114 -2.97 0.35 -8.05
CA VAL A 114 -1.73 -0.33 -8.42
C VAL A 114 -1.99 -1.39 -9.47
N MET A 115 -3.04 -2.20 -9.35
CA MET A 115 -3.43 -3.19 -10.37
C MET A 115 -3.77 -2.53 -11.72
N ALA A 116 -4.44 -1.37 -11.72
CA ALA A 116 -4.67 -0.62 -12.95
C ALA A 116 -3.34 -0.17 -13.58
N LEU A 117 -2.37 0.25 -12.77
CA LEU A 117 -1.04 0.63 -13.24
C LEU A 117 -0.25 -0.58 -13.77
N LEU A 118 -0.31 -1.73 -13.09
CA LEU A 118 0.33 -2.99 -13.50
C LEU A 118 -0.29 -3.57 -14.78
N SER A 119 -1.53 -3.23 -15.10
CA SER A 119 -2.16 -3.65 -16.36
C SER A 119 -1.40 -3.18 -17.60
N HIS A 120 -0.67 -2.06 -17.51
CA HIS A 120 0.12 -1.52 -18.60
C HIS A 120 1.33 -2.40 -18.92
N PRO A 121 2.28 -2.65 -17.97
CA PRO A 121 3.42 -3.52 -18.25
C PRO A 121 3.02 -4.98 -18.50
N LEU A 122 1.86 -5.44 -18.01
CA LEU A 122 1.31 -6.76 -18.38
C LEU A 122 0.92 -6.85 -19.86
N ARG A 123 0.49 -5.75 -20.47
CA ARG A 123 0.18 -5.65 -21.90
C ARG A 123 1.42 -5.26 -22.72
N ILE A 124 2.33 -4.50 -22.12
CA ILE A 124 3.48 -3.93 -22.81
C ILE A 124 4.73 -4.26 -22.00
N PRO A 125 5.26 -5.49 -22.15
CA PRO A 125 6.40 -5.97 -21.35
C PRO A 125 7.64 -5.09 -21.43
N ALA A 126 7.84 -4.36 -22.54
CA ALA A 126 8.93 -3.40 -22.69
C ALA A 126 8.95 -2.32 -21.58
N ASN A 127 7.80 -2.04 -20.96
CA ASN A 127 7.63 -1.06 -19.91
C ASN A 127 7.60 -1.69 -18.50
N ALA A 128 7.94 -2.97 -18.36
CA ALA A 128 7.90 -3.71 -17.09
C ALA A 128 8.84 -3.15 -16.01
N ILE A 129 9.89 -2.40 -16.40
CA ILE A 129 10.74 -1.68 -15.45
C ILE A 129 9.96 -0.65 -14.62
N PHE A 130 8.81 -0.16 -15.11
CA PHE A 130 7.98 0.74 -14.30
C PHE A 130 7.42 0.05 -13.07
N THR A 131 7.09 -1.25 -13.16
CA THR A 131 6.64 -2.03 -11.99
C THR A 131 7.70 -2.00 -10.91
N ALA A 132 8.96 -2.31 -11.24
CA ALA A 132 10.06 -2.32 -10.29
C ALA A 132 10.22 -0.98 -9.54
N ASN A 133 10.07 0.13 -10.24
CA ASN A 133 10.19 1.47 -9.66
C ASN A 133 9.00 1.86 -8.77
N VAL A 134 7.76 1.56 -9.16
CA VAL A 134 6.59 1.93 -8.35
C VAL A 134 6.46 1.08 -7.09
N THR A 135 6.96 -0.15 -7.10
CA THR A 135 6.85 -1.08 -5.97
C THR A 135 7.93 -0.91 -4.92
N VAL A 136 8.92 -0.03 -5.13
CA VAL A 136 9.89 0.35 -4.08
C VAL A 136 9.16 0.85 -2.83
N VAL A 137 7.96 1.42 -2.99
CA VAL A 137 7.11 1.86 -1.86
C VAL A 137 6.75 0.73 -0.88
N GLU A 138 6.79 -0.54 -1.32
CA GLU A 138 6.53 -1.68 -0.44
C GLU A 138 7.61 -1.88 0.63
N VAL A 139 8.79 -1.27 0.48
CA VAL A 139 9.76 -1.16 1.57
C VAL A 139 9.11 -0.50 2.80
N ASN A 140 8.28 0.53 2.59
CA ASN A 140 7.54 1.15 3.69
C ASN A 140 6.51 0.20 4.31
N THR A 141 5.86 -0.65 3.51
CA THR A 141 4.92 -1.66 4.00
C THR A 141 5.65 -2.67 4.88
N ILE A 142 6.78 -3.20 4.42
CA ILE A 142 7.64 -4.12 5.20
C ILE A 142 8.03 -3.48 6.54
N ILE A 143 8.54 -2.24 6.49
CA ILE A 143 8.92 -1.50 7.70
C ILE A 143 7.72 -1.31 8.65
N LEU A 144 6.55 -0.94 8.14
CA LEU A 144 5.35 -0.75 8.95
C LEU A 144 4.86 -2.04 9.61
N VAL A 145 4.90 -3.15 8.88
CA VAL A 145 4.51 -4.47 9.41
C VAL A 145 5.53 -4.91 10.47
N ALA A 146 6.82 -4.81 10.17
CA ALA A 146 7.89 -5.11 11.12
C ALA A 146 7.76 -4.29 12.40
N ARG A 147 7.42 -2.99 12.31
CA ARG A 147 7.17 -2.12 13.47
C ARG A 147 6.06 -2.65 14.38
N ARG A 148 4.95 -3.17 13.81
CA ARG A 148 3.83 -3.69 14.60
C ARG A 148 4.24 -4.93 15.41
N HIS A 149 5.03 -5.82 14.80
CA HIS A 149 5.43 -7.07 15.43
C HIS A 149 6.64 -6.93 16.35
N CYS A 150 7.65 -6.14 15.98
CA CYS A 150 8.82 -5.90 16.85
C CYS A 150 8.42 -5.24 18.18
N ALA A 151 7.39 -4.39 18.19
CA ALA A 151 6.87 -3.81 19.44
C ALA A 151 6.25 -4.87 20.37
N SER A 152 5.63 -5.91 19.82
CA SER A 152 5.02 -7.00 20.58
C SER A 152 6.01 -8.07 21.02
N TRP A 153 7.07 -8.32 20.23
CA TRP A 153 8.05 -9.37 20.49
C TRP A 153 9.13 -8.99 21.49
N LEU A 154 9.30 -7.70 21.78
CA LEU A 154 10.37 -7.18 22.63
C LEU A 154 9.82 -6.62 23.96
N ALA A 155 9.34 -7.50 24.85
CA ALA A 155 8.82 -7.11 26.17
C ALA A 155 9.87 -6.42 27.06
N GLY A 156 9.59 -5.19 27.52
CA GLY A 156 10.44 -4.34 28.39
C GLY A 156 10.90 -3.02 27.72
N GLU A 157 11.41 -2.06 28.50
CA GLU A 157 12.02 -0.82 27.98
C GLU A 157 13.52 -0.78 28.32
N THR A 158 14.37 -0.80 27.30
CA THR A 158 15.84 -0.63 27.45
C THR A 158 16.31 0.51 26.57
N ALA A 159 17.45 1.14 26.89
CA ALA A 159 18.03 2.21 26.09
C ALA A 159 18.24 1.82 24.61
N GLY A 160 18.69 0.59 24.36
CA GLY A 160 18.81 0.04 22.99
C GLY A 160 17.49 -0.04 22.22
N ARG A 161 16.34 -0.24 22.90
CA ARG A 161 15.01 -0.26 22.25
C ARG A 161 14.56 1.13 21.82
N ARG A 162 14.87 2.16 22.61
CA ARG A 162 14.61 3.55 22.21
C ARG A 162 15.42 3.90 20.97
N ALA A 163 16.68 3.49 20.92
CA ALA A 163 17.53 3.67 19.74
C ALA A 163 16.97 2.93 18.51
N LEU A 164 16.60 1.65 18.65
CA LEU A 164 16.03 0.87 17.53
C LEU A 164 14.71 1.47 17.03
N ARG A 165 13.82 1.92 17.93
CA ARG A 165 12.58 2.59 17.56
C ARG A 165 12.85 3.90 16.83
N ALA A 166 13.78 4.71 17.31
CA ALA A 166 14.16 5.97 16.68
C ALA A 166 14.80 5.74 15.29
N PHE A 167 15.68 4.75 15.17
CA PHE A 167 16.27 4.35 13.90
C PHE A 167 15.19 3.91 12.90
N ASN A 168 14.28 3.04 13.33
CA ASN A 168 13.20 2.56 12.47
C ASN A 168 12.24 3.70 12.05
N GLU A 169 11.95 4.64 12.95
CA GLU A 169 11.18 5.85 12.64
C GLU A 169 11.90 6.71 11.59
N ALA A 170 13.20 6.94 11.75
CA ALA A 170 14.02 7.69 10.81
C ALA A 170 14.05 7.02 9.43
N VAL A 171 14.32 5.71 9.38
CA VAL A 171 14.33 4.93 8.13
C VAL A 171 12.95 4.96 7.46
N PHE A 172 11.88 4.81 8.24
CA PHE A 172 10.52 4.90 7.72
C PHE A 172 10.26 6.25 7.06
N TRP A 173 10.54 7.37 7.74
CA TRP A 173 10.30 8.70 7.17
C TRP A 173 11.21 9.00 5.98
N LEU A 174 12.48 8.63 6.06
CA LEU A 174 13.45 8.82 4.97
C LEU A 174 12.97 8.11 3.70
N THR A 175 12.63 6.83 3.81
CA THR A 175 12.11 6.05 2.68
C THR A 175 10.75 6.55 2.23
N TYR A 176 9.86 6.93 3.17
CA TYR A 176 8.55 7.47 2.85
C TYR A 176 8.65 8.72 1.97
N PHE A 177 9.48 9.69 2.36
CA PHE A 177 9.65 10.93 1.60
C PHE A 177 10.39 10.69 0.29
N GLY A 178 11.53 9.97 0.34
CA GLY A 178 12.34 9.69 -0.85
C GLY A 178 11.56 8.98 -1.95
N ILE A 179 10.77 7.97 -1.60
CA ILE A 179 10.00 7.21 -2.58
C ILE A 179 8.79 8.01 -3.08
N ARG A 180 7.97 8.54 -2.17
CA ARG A 180 6.67 9.15 -2.55
C ARG A 180 6.81 10.52 -3.18
N PHE A 181 7.85 11.28 -2.85
CA PHE A 181 8.06 12.65 -3.34
C PHE A 181 9.32 12.81 -4.20
N GLY A 182 10.19 11.80 -4.22
CA GLY A 182 11.29 11.72 -5.19
C GLY A 182 10.94 10.77 -6.34
N VAL A 183 10.91 9.46 -6.06
CA VAL A 183 10.78 8.41 -7.08
C VAL A 183 9.47 8.52 -7.86
N HIS A 184 8.31 8.66 -7.20
CA HIS A 184 7.02 8.66 -7.92
C HIS A 184 6.82 9.89 -8.84
N PRO A 185 7.13 11.14 -8.42
CA PRO A 185 7.10 12.27 -9.35
C PRO A 185 8.11 12.12 -10.48
N TRP A 186 9.32 11.63 -10.20
CA TRP A 186 10.31 11.32 -11.23
C TRP A 186 9.77 10.33 -12.27
N MET A 187 9.07 9.30 -11.82
CA MET A 187 8.45 8.30 -12.69
C MET A 187 7.38 8.89 -13.62
N VAL A 188 6.63 9.91 -13.20
CA VAL A 188 5.72 10.65 -14.10
C VAL A 188 6.53 11.28 -15.25
N LEU A 189 7.66 11.92 -14.93
CA LEU A 189 8.52 12.57 -15.93
C LEU A 189 9.15 11.56 -16.88
N VAL A 190 9.60 10.40 -16.36
CA VAL A 190 10.13 9.32 -17.18
C VAL A 190 9.04 8.80 -18.12
N ALA A 191 7.84 8.47 -17.60
CA ALA A 191 6.74 7.99 -18.41
C ALA A 191 6.35 8.96 -19.53
N LEU A 192 6.31 10.27 -19.25
CA LEU A 192 6.04 11.29 -20.27
C LEU A 192 7.07 11.30 -21.42
N ARG A 193 8.31 10.89 -21.15
CA ARG A 193 9.43 10.91 -22.11
C ARG A 193 9.62 9.58 -22.84
N THR A 194 9.39 8.46 -22.17
CA THR A 194 9.78 7.13 -22.65
C THR A 194 8.62 6.30 -23.20
N VAL A 195 7.38 6.55 -22.76
CA VAL A 195 6.17 5.85 -23.24
C VAL A 195 5.81 6.39 -24.63
N LYS A 196 6.05 5.57 -25.65
CA LYS A 196 5.80 5.87 -27.09
C LYS A 196 4.48 5.30 -27.60
N GLU A 197 3.71 4.70 -26.71
CA GLU A 197 2.44 4.05 -26.96
C GLU A 197 1.37 5.04 -27.45
N PRO A 198 0.26 4.54 -28.03
CA PRO A 198 -0.85 5.38 -28.47
C PRO A 198 -1.33 6.34 -27.38
N PHE A 199 -1.86 7.49 -27.81
CA PHE A 199 -2.25 8.59 -26.91
C PHE A 199 -3.09 8.14 -25.70
N CYS A 200 -4.08 7.26 -25.91
CA CYS A 200 -4.93 6.75 -24.84
C CYS A 200 -4.14 5.94 -23.78
N GLU A 201 -3.19 5.13 -24.21
CA GLU A 201 -2.37 4.32 -23.31
C GLU A 201 -1.39 5.19 -22.53
N ARG A 202 -0.77 6.15 -23.21
CA ARG A 202 0.12 7.12 -22.57
C ARG A 202 -0.64 7.98 -21.55
N LEU A 203 -1.83 8.43 -21.90
CA LEU A 203 -2.70 9.18 -20.98
C LEU A 203 -3.09 8.33 -19.77
N LEU A 204 -3.37 7.04 -19.97
CA LEU A 204 -3.69 6.10 -18.90
C LEU A 204 -2.52 5.93 -17.91
N ILE A 205 -1.33 5.54 -18.37
CA ILE A 205 -0.18 5.29 -17.49
C ILE A 205 0.26 6.58 -16.77
N VAL A 206 0.33 7.71 -17.48
CA VAL A 206 0.69 9.00 -16.89
C VAL A 206 -0.38 9.45 -15.89
N GLY A 207 -1.66 9.33 -16.25
CA GLY A 207 -2.78 9.68 -15.37
C GLY A 207 -2.78 8.83 -14.09
N LEU A 208 -2.46 7.54 -14.19
CA LEU A 208 -2.27 6.67 -13.04
C LEU A 208 -1.03 7.07 -12.22
N LEU A 209 0.11 7.39 -12.82
CA LEU A 209 1.27 7.85 -12.05
C LEU A 209 0.99 9.18 -11.32
N VAL A 210 0.30 10.12 -11.96
CA VAL A 210 -0.14 11.37 -11.33
C VAL A 210 -1.12 11.09 -10.18
N GLY A 211 -2.11 10.22 -10.40
CA GLY A 211 -3.04 9.81 -9.36
C GLY A 211 -2.34 9.14 -8.17
N LEU A 212 -1.26 8.38 -8.40
CA LEU A 212 -0.44 7.80 -7.33
C LEU A 212 0.24 8.87 -6.47
N VAL A 213 0.80 9.91 -7.12
CA VAL A 213 1.41 11.05 -6.43
C VAL A 213 0.37 11.82 -5.60
N ILE A 214 -0.82 12.06 -6.16
CA ILE A 214 -1.92 12.71 -5.43
C ILE A 214 -2.34 11.85 -4.23
N PHE A 215 -2.55 10.55 -4.44
CA PHE A 215 -2.92 9.61 -3.40
C PHE A 215 -1.91 9.62 -2.25
N ASN A 216 -0.61 9.54 -2.57
CA ASN A 216 0.47 9.61 -1.58
C ASN A 216 0.50 10.95 -0.82
N THR A 217 0.24 12.06 -1.50
CA THR A 217 0.16 13.38 -0.87
C THR A 217 -0.99 13.43 0.13
N ILE A 218 -2.16 12.89 -0.23
CA ILE A 218 -3.31 12.80 0.69
C ILE A 218 -2.98 11.94 1.90
N LEU A 219 -2.27 10.82 1.71
CA LEU A 219 -1.82 9.97 2.83
C LEU A 219 -0.88 10.71 3.77
N LEU A 220 0.09 11.44 3.24
CA LEU A 220 1.02 12.23 4.05
C LEU A 220 0.25 13.25 4.89
N VAL A 221 -0.65 14.01 4.28
CA VAL A 221 -1.46 15.01 4.98
C VAL A 221 -2.27 14.37 6.10
N LYS A 222 -2.87 13.19 5.86
CA LYS A 222 -3.59 12.45 6.90
C LYS A 222 -2.68 11.98 8.03
N GLN A 223 -1.48 11.49 7.72
CA GLN A 223 -0.53 11.02 8.72
C GLN A 223 0.00 12.18 9.57
N ILE A 224 0.37 13.31 8.96
CA ILE A 224 0.79 14.52 9.68
C ILE A 224 -0.33 15.03 10.59
N ARG A 225 -1.55 15.18 10.05
CA ARG A 225 -2.71 15.62 10.84
C ARG A 225 -3.00 14.67 12.01
N GLY A 226 -2.90 13.35 11.78
CA GLY A 226 -3.09 12.35 12.83
C GLY A 226 -2.00 12.40 13.91
N ALA A 227 -0.75 12.66 13.53
CA ALA A 227 0.36 12.83 14.48
C ALA A 227 0.26 14.13 15.29
N TRP A 228 -0.43 15.14 14.77
CA TRP A 228 -0.67 16.43 15.40
C TRP A 228 -2.02 16.55 16.12
N ASP A 229 -2.89 15.54 16.07
CA ASP A 229 -4.17 15.54 16.79
C ASP A 229 -3.91 15.46 18.31
N PRO A 230 -4.18 16.53 19.09
CA PRO A 230 -3.90 16.55 20.53
C PRO A 230 -4.65 15.47 21.30
N ARG A 231 -5.82 15.04 20.80
CA ARG A 231 -6.66 14.00 21.41
C ARG A 231 -6.03 12.60 21.36
N ARG A 232 -5.08 12.38 20.44
CA ARG A 232 -4.30 11.13 20.38
C ARG A 232 -3.05 11.16 21.25
N ARG A 233 -2.50 12.35 21.52
CA ARG A 233 -1.36 12.53 22.44
C ARG A 233 -1.81 12.47 23.89
N ASN A 234 -2.98 13.03 24.20
CA ASN A 234 -3.60 13.02 25.51
C ASN A 234 -4.98 12.36 25.42
N PRO A 235 -5.06 11.02 25.34
CA PRO A 235 -6.36 10.36 25.34
C PRO A 235 -7.10 10.70 26.63
N PRO A 236 -8.41 10.99 26.57
CA PRO A 236 -9.19 11.18 27.78
C PRO A 236 -9.09 9.92 28.64
N PRO A 237 -9.08 10.05 29.98
CA PRO A 237 -9.04 8.90 30.87
C PRO A 237 -10.15 7.93 30.49
N SER A 238 -9.81 6.64 30.49
CA SER A 238 -10.79 5.60 30.19
C SER A 238 -11.99 5.73 31.14
N PRO A 239 -13.21 5.34 30.72
CA PRO A 239 -14.38 5.36 31.60
C PRO A 239 -14.16 4.61 32.92
N ALA A 240 -13.34 3.56 32.89
CA ALA A 240 -12.94 2.80 34.08
C ALA A 240 -12.06 3.61 35.04
N SER A 241 -11.10 4.38 34.52
CA SER A 241 -10.26 5.28 35.32
C SER A 241 -11.00 6.54 35.78
N ALA A 242 -12.01 7.00 35.04
CA ALA A 242 -12.85 8.12 35.47
C ALA A 242 -13.76 7.72 36.65
N LYS A 243 -14.21 6.47 36.68
CA LYS A 243 -15.02 5.91 37.78
C LYS A 243 -14.19 5.71 39.06
N ALA A 244 -12.93 5.30 38.92
CA ALA A 244 -12.00 5.15 40.04
C ALA A 244 -11.51 6.49 40.64
N LEU A 245 -11.79 7.62 39.99
CA LEU A 245 -11.49 8.98 40.48
C LEU A 245 -12.71 9.68 41.09
N SER A 246 -13.90 9.07 40.98
CA SER A 246 -15.15 9.58 41.57
C SER A 246 -15.55 8.86 42.86
N ASP A 247 -14.81 7.82 43.25
CA ASP A 247 -14.94 7.06 44.50
C ASP A 247 -13.81 7.45 45.46
#